data_AF-A0A3M7SYN3-F1
#
_entry.id   AF-A0A3M7SYN3-F1
#
_cell.length_a   1.000
_cell.length_b   1.000
_cell.length_c   1.000
_cell.angle_alpha   90.00
_cell.angle_beta   90.00
_cell.angle_gamma   90.00
#
_symmetry.space_group_name_H-M   'P 1'
#
loop_
_entity.id
_entity.type
_entity.pdbx_description
1 polymer ?
#
loop_
_entity_poly.entity_id
_entity_poly.type
_entity_poly.pdbx_seq_one_letter_code
_entity_poly.pdbx_strand_id
1 'polypeptide(L)'
;MSSSPTRYINNMKYLNQQEAQGIDEELFNEYKFSLDQLMELAGYSCATAIANAYPKNYSTMKILICCGPGNNGGDGLVCARHLKLFGYKPTIFYPKRTEKRIFTHLVTQCEKMNIPFLDCLPTESKLIDFNFNIIVDAIFGFSFSGQLRAPFIDILEKLKLAKIPIASIDVPSGWDVEHGNPDGLQPEFLISLTAPKKCARHFKGKFHYLGGRFVPETLAEKYELNLPEYHGTDPFVLLKHDTNEKVCLFRSLLNLTAIFSNKNSIFFKIIFICLIIN
;
A
#
# COMPACT_ATOMS: atom_id res chain seq x y z
N MET A 1 14.47 12.13 16.64
CA MET A 1 13.63 11.37 15.69
C MET A 1 14.04 9.90 15.81
N SER A 2 13.30 9.12 16.59
CA SER A 2 13.58 7.69 16.75
C SER A 2 13.21 6.96 15.47
N SER A 3 14.19 6.36 14.81
CA SER A 3 13.96 5.43 13.71
C SER A 3 13.13 4.25 14.24
N SER A 4 11.91 4.08 13.74
CA SER A 4 11.09 2.91 14.07
C SER A 4 11.87 1.62 13.77
N PRO A 5 11.83 0.61 14.65
CA PRO A 5 12.61 -0.61 14.50
C PRO A 5 12.19 -1.34 13.23
N THR A 6 13.19 -1.65 12.41
CA THR A 6 13.05 -2.35 11.13
C THR A 6 12.70 -3.83 11.38
N ARG A 7 11.66 -4.38 10.75
CA ARG A 7 11.37 -5.83 10.78
C ARG A 7 11.36 -6.42 9.37
N TYR A 8 12.04 -7.56 9.21
CA TYR A 8 12.16 -8.31 7.97
C TYR A 8 10.89 -9.15 7.73
N ILE A 9 10.43 -9.23 6.47
CA ILE A 9 9.17 -9.88 6.03
C ILE A 9 9.26 -11.43 6.04
N ASN A 10 10.18 -12.03 6.79
CA ASN A 10 10.33 -13.49 6.77
C ASN A 10 9.13 -14.12 7.48
N ASN A 11 8.16 -14.61 6.70
CA ASN A 11 6.93 -15.35 7.04
C ASN A 11 5.58 -14.59 7.06
N MET A 12 5.52 -13.31 6.70
CA MET A 12 4.20 -12.64 6.57
C MET A 12 3.40 -13.25 5.40
N LYS A 13 2.13 -13.56 5.63
CA LYS A 13 1.27 -14.14 4.59
C LYS A 13 0.83 -13.08 3.58
N TYR A 14 0.86 -13.47 2.31
CA TYR A 14 0.30 -12.67 1.22
C TYR A 14 -0.99 -13.33 0.77
N LEU A 15 -2.09 -12.58 0.85
CA LEU A 15 -3.44 -13.09 0.64
C LEU A 15 -3.75 -13.25 -0.85
N ASN A 16 -4.38 -14.37 -1.20
CA ASN A 16 -5.11 -14.46 -2.45
C ASN A 16 -6.42 -13.64 -2.39
N GLN A 17 -7.11 -13.49 -3.52
CA GLN A 17 -8.32 -12.66 -3.57
C GLN A 17 -9.45 -13.22 -2.68
N GLN A 18 -9.62 -14.54 -2.65
CA GLN A 18 -10.64 -15.21 -1.84
C GLN A 18 -10.38 -15.07 -0.35
N GLU A 19 -9.14 -15.20 0.10
CA GLU A 19 -8.75 -14.99 1.51
C GLU A 19 -9.01 -13.55 1.95
N ALA A 20 -8.66 -12.57 1.10
CA ALA A 20 -8.94 -11.16 1.38
C ALA A 20 -10.45 -10.89 1.49
N GLN A 21 -11.26 -11.48 0.61
CA GLN A 21 -12.73 -11.40 0.69
C GLN A 21 -13.27 -12.03 1.98
N GLY A 22 -12.78 -13.21 2.34
CA GLY A 22 -13.22 -13.90 3.57
C GLY A 22 -12.89 -13.11 4.84
N ILE A 23 -11.71 -12.49 4.91
CA ILE A 23 -11.34 -11.63 6.05
C ILE A 23 -12.26 -10.42 6.15
N ASP A 24 -12.54 -9.73 5.05
CA ASP A 24 -13.48 -8.60 5.03
C ASP A 24 -14.89 -9.03 5.44
N GLU A 25 -15.37 -10.17 4.95
CA GLU A 25 -16.66 -10.74 5.32
C GLU A 25 -16.74 -11.03 6.82
N GLU A 26 -15.71 -11.62 7.43
CA GLU A 26 -15.68 -11.87 8.87
C GLU A 26 -15.61 -10.57 9.69
N LEU A 27 -14.80 -9.59 9.27
CA LEU A 27 -14.72 -8.30 9.94
C LEU A 27 -16.09 -7.59 10.00
N PHE A 28 -16.85 -7.62 8.90
CA PHE A 28 -18.18 -7.01 8.85
C PHE A 28 -19.25 -7.85 9.56
N ASN A 29 -19.19 -9.18 9.44
CA ASN A 29 -20.29 -10.05 9.89
C ASN A 29 -20.07 -10.68 11.26
N GLU A 30 -18.87 -11.20 11.57
CA GLU A 30 -18.59 -11.83 12.85
C GLU A 30 -18.15 -10.80 13.89
N TYR A 31 -17.21 -9.93 13.51
CA TYR A 31 -16.64 -8.90 14.40
C TYR A 31 -17.47 -7.61 14.44
N LYS A 32 -18.49 -7.49 13.59
CA LYS A 32 -19.48 -6.38 13.57
C LYS A 32 -18.87 -5.00 13.39
N PHE A 33 -17.69 -4.90 12.77
CA PHE A 33 -17.19 -3.61 12.34
C PHE A 33 -18.10 -3.05 11.25
N SER A 34 -18.34 -1.74 11.28
CA SER A 34 -19.02 -1.08 10.17
C SER A 34 -18.04 -0.74 9.05
N LEU A 35 -18.56 -0.60 7.83
CA LEU A 35 -17.77 -0.10 6.70
C LEU A 35 -17.17 1.28 7.00
N ASP A 36 -17.92 2.17 7.65
CA ASP A 36 -17.44 3.51 8.01
C ASP A 36 -16.21 3.44 8.94
N GLN A 37 -16.20 2.51 9.90
CA GLN A 37 -15.09 2.35 10.85
C GLN A 37 -13.82 1.87 10.16
N LEU A 38 -13.92 0.79 9.38
CA LEU A 38 -12.74 0.20 8.73
C LEU A 38 -12.19 1.14 7.65
N MET A 39 -13.06 1.80 6.89
CA MET A 39 -12.68 2.77 5.86
C MET A 39 -12.00 4.01 6.48
N GLU A 40 -12.49 4.51 7.63
CA GLU A 40 -11.85 5.63 8.33
C GLU A 40 -10.42 5.27 8.76
N LEU A 41 -10.23 4.07 9.34
CA LEU A 41 -8.92 3.59 9.77
C LEU A 41 -7.98 3.29 8.60
N ALA A 42 -8.51 2.72 7.50
CA ALA A 42 -7.75 2.45 6.29
C ALA A 42 -7.26 3.74 5.63
N GLY A 43 -8.15 4.69 5.38
CA GLY A 43 -7.77 5.98 4.79
C GLY A 43 -6.85 6.81 5.70
N TYR A 44 -7.04 6.76 7.02
CA TYR A 44 -6.11 7.36 7.99
C TYR A 44 -4.72 6.71 7.91
N SER A 45 -4.65 5.38 7.82
CA SER A 45 -3.38 4.65 7.64
C SER A 45 -2.68 5.08 6.35
N CYS A 46 -3.43 5.23 5.26
CA CYS A 46 -2.91 5.70 3.97
C CYS A 46 -2.33 7.11 4.05
N ALA A 47 -3.09 8.05 4.61
CA ALA A 47 -2.63 9.43 4.77
C ALA A 47 -1.37 9.51 5.64
N THR A 48 -1.33 8.72 6.72
CA THR A 48 -0.20 8.73 7.66
C THR A 48 1.05 8.10 7.03
N ALA A 49 0.90 7.02 6.24
CA ALA A 49 1.99 6.40 5.49
C ALA A 49 2.59 7.37 4.44
N ILE A 50 1.74 8.09 3.69
CA ILE A 50 2.17 9.11 2.74
C ILE A 50 2.92 10.23 3.48
N ALA A 51 2.38 10.71 4.60
CA ALA A 51 3.01 11.75 5.39
C ALA A 51 4.36 11.32 5.99
N ASN A 52 4.47 10.06 6.41
CA ASN A 52 5.70 9.48 6.93
C ASN A 52 6.81 9.45 5.87
N ALA A 53 6.47 9.08 4.63
CA ALA A 53 7.46 9.03 3.56
C ALA A 53 7.88 10.41 3.03
N TYR A 54 6.97 11.39 3.10
CA TYR A 54 7.21 12.76 2.64
C TYR A 54 7.07 13.79 3.77
N PRO A 55 7.92 13.74 4.82
CA PRO A 55 7.79 14.60 5.98
C PRO A 55 8.24 16.05 5.70
N LYS A 56 9.04 16.26 4.66
CA LYS A 56 9.57 17.58 4.26
C LYS A 56 8.60 18.24 3.27
N ASN A 57 8.30 19.52 3.47
CA ASN A 57 7.52 20.37 2.56
C ASN A 57 6.03 20.02 2.41
N TYR A 58 5.38 19.46 3.45
CA TYR A 58 3.95 19.10 3.41
C TYR A 58 3.04 20.27 3.00
N SER A 59 3.34 21.50 3.44
CA SER A 59 2.54 22.70 3.16
C SER A 59 2.54 23.14 1.68
N THR A 60 3.51 22.67 0.88
CA THR A 60 3.60 22.93 -0.55
C THR A 60 3.26 21.71 -1.41
N MET A 61 3.21 20.51 -0.82
CA MET A 61 2.93 19.26 -1.52
C MET A 61 1.48 19.23 -2.01
N LYS A 62 1.32 19.28 -3.33
CA LYS A 62 0.05 19.10 -4.04
C LYS A 62 -0.14 17.63 -4.38
N ILE A 63 -1.26 17.06 -3.97
CA ILE A 63 -1.53 15.62 -4.10
C ILE A 63 -2.77 15.44 -4.97
N LEU A 64 -2.66 14.67 -6.05
CA LEU A 64 -3.82 14.26 -6.84
C LEU A 64 -4.34 12.92 -6.32
N ILE A 65 -5.57 12.89 -5.79
CA ILE A 65 -6.21 11.66 -5.30
C ILE A 65 -7.18 11.16 -6.36
N CYS A 66 -6.88 10.04 -7.01
CA CYS A 66 -7.72 9.42 -8.03
C CYS A 66 -8.62 8.36 -7.39
N CYS A 67 -9.90 8.68 -7.18
CA CYS A 67 -10.87 7.80 -6.53
C CYS A 67 -11.68 6.99 -7.56
N GLY A 68 -11.83 5.70 -7.31
CA GLY A 68 -12.72 4.82 -8.07
C GLY A 68 -14.10 4.68 -7.44
N PRO A 69 -15.01 3.90 -8.05
CA PRO A 69 -16.42 3.88 -7.66
C PRO A 69 -16.70 3.05 -6.39
N GLY A 70 -15.74 2.27 -5.90
CA GLY A 70 -15.94 1.31 -4.81
C GLY A 70 -15.28 1.73 -3.49
N ASN A 71 -15.06 0.75 -2.61
CA ASN A 71 -14.49 0.95 -1.28
C ASN A 71 -13.10 1.61 -1.35
N ASN A 72 -12.23 1.20 -2.28
CA ASN A 72 -10.91 1.82 -2.47
C ASN A 72 -11.01 3.33 -2.76
N GLY A 73 -12.03 3.75 -3.49
CA GLY A 73 -12.31 5.18 -3.72
C GLY A 73 -12.72 5.90 -2.44
N GLY A 74 -13.50 5.25 -1.58
CA GLY A 74 -13.83 5.72 -0.24
C GLY A 74 -12.60 5.87 0.66
N ASP A 75 -11.69 4.90 0.65
CA ASP A 75 -10.39 4.99 1.34
C ASP A 75 -9.59 6.20 0.84
N GLY A 76 -9.62 6.45 -0.47
CA GLY A 76 -9.05 7.65 -1.09
C GLY A 76 -9.67 8.96 -0.59
N LEU A 77 -10.99 9.04 -0.44
CA LEU A 77 -11.68 10.22 0.10
C LEU A 77 -11.31 10.48 1.57
N VAL A 78 -11.29 9.43 2.39
CA VAL A 78 -10.82 9.51 3.78
C VAL A 78 -9.36 9.96 3.84
N CYS A 79 -8.50 9.35 3.01
CA CYS A 79 -7.09 9.71 2.89
C CYS A 79 -6.91 11.19 2.52
N ALA A 80 -7.68 11.69 1.54
CA ALA A 80 -7.67 13.09 1.15
C ALA A 80 -8.01 14.03 2.31
N ARG A 81 -9.06 13.71 3.07
CA ARG A 81 -9.47 14.50 4.24
C ARG A 81 -8.38 14.55 5.31
N HIS A 82 -7.76 13.42 5.64
CA HIS A 82 -6.67 13.38 6.62
C HIS A 82 -5.41 14.11 6.13
N LEU A 83 -5.03 13.95 4.86
CA LEU A 83 -3.92 14.68 4.25
C LEU A 83 -4.14 16.20 4.32
N LYS A 84 -5.38 16.67 4.14
CA LYS A 84 -5.72 18.09 4.33
C LYS A 84 -5.45 18.56 5.76
N LEU A 85 -5.82 17.77 6.78
CA LEU A 85 -5.55 18.08 8.19
C LEU A 85 -4.07 18.03 8.53
N PHE A 86 -3.31 17.17 7.86
CA PHE A 86 -1.85 17.09 7.99
C PHE A 86 -1.12 18.25 7.28
N GLY A 87 -1.87 19.15 6.62
CA GLY A 87 -1.33 20.36 5.99
C GLY A 87 -0.95 20.21 4.52
N TYR A 88 -1.24 19.07 3.89
CA TYR A 88 -1.06 18.87 2.45
C TYR A 88 -2.14 19.58 1.65
N LYS A 89 -1.95 19.67 0.32
CA LYS A 89 -2.91 20.26 -0.63
C LYS A 89 -3.49 19.16 -1.54
N PRO A 90 -4.42 18.33 -1.04
CA PRO A 90 -5.07 17.33 -1.86
C PRO A 90 -6.03 17.99 -2.85
N THR A 91 -6.14 17.38 -4.03
CA THR A 91 -7.16 17.62 -5.05
C THR A 91 -7.70 16.25 -5.44
N ILE A 92 -9.02 16.09 -5.44
CA ILE A 92 -9.66 14.80 -5.73
C ILE A 92 -10.11 14.76 -7.19
N PHE A 93 -9.89 13.64 -7.86
CA PHE A 93 -10.54 13.30 -9.12
C PHE A 93 -11.41 12.06 -8.89
N TYR A 94 -12.74 12.22 -9.00
CA TYR A 94 -13.70 11.15 -8.72
C TYR A 94 -14.75 11.04 -9.84
N PRO A 95 -14.40 10.42 -10.99
CA PRO A 95 -15.18 10.49 -12.23
C PRO A 95 -16.46 9.64 -12.23
N LYS A 96 -16.57 8.65 -11.35
CA LYS A 96 -17.75 7.77 -11.22
C LYS A 96 -18.14 7.68 -9.75
N ARG A 97 -18.97 8.63 -9.31
CA ARG A 97 -19.47 8.69 -7.94
C ARG A 97 -20.55 7.65 -7.72
N THR A 98 -20.46 6.90 -6.63
CA THR A 98 -21.48 5.94 -6.23
C THR A 98 -22.48 6.59 -5.28
N GLU A 99 -23.77 6.45 -5.57
CA GLU A 99 -24.87 7.05 -4.77
C GLU A 99 -25.20 6.24 -3.50
N LYS A 100 -24.18 5.76 -2.79
CA LYS A 100 -24.36 5.19 -1.44
C LYS A 100 -24.07 6.26 -0.40
N ARG A 101 -24.86 6.26 0.68
CA ARG A 101 -24.78 7.23 1.78
C ARG A 101 -23.35 7.47 2.29
N ILE A 102 -22.57 6.41 2.47
CA ILE A 102 -21.17 6.52 2.93
C ILE A 102 -20.34 7.39 1.98
N PHE A 103 -20.41 7.18 0.67
CA PHE A 103 -19.61 7.93 -0.30
C PHE A 103 -20.11 9.37 -0.46
N THR A 104 -21.43 9.59 -0.46
CA THR A 104 -21.97 10.97 -0.53
C THR A 104 -21.61 11.79 0.71
N HIS A 105 -21.57 11.15 1.89
CA HIS A 105 -21.09 11.76 3.12
C HIS A 105 -19.59 12.10 3.05
N LEU A 106 -18.74 11.18 2.57
CA LEU A 106 -17.31 11.42 2.42
C LEU A 106 -17.01 12.55 1.42
N VAL A 107 -17.74 12.62 0.32
CA VAL A 107 -17.66 13.75 -0.63
C VAL A 107 -18.02 15.06 0.08
N THR A 108 -19.15 15.09 0.81
CA THR A 108 -19.58 16.28 1.55
C THR A 108 -18.51 16.72 2.56
N GLN A 109 -17.89 15.78 3.29
CA GLN A 109 -16.81 16.10 4.22
C GLN A 109 -15.60 16.73 3.52
N CYS A 110 -15.18 16.17 2.39
CA CYS A 110 -14.07 16.72 1.60
C CYS A 110 -14.38 18.14 1.09
N GLU A 111 -15.58 18.36 0.58
CA GLU A 111 -16.04 19.68 0.11
C GLU A 111 -16.09 20.69 1.26
N LYS A 112 -16.63 20.31 2.42
CA LYS A 112 -16.66 21.17 3.63
C LYS A 112 -15.28 21.48 4.20
N MET A 113 -14.26 20.74 3.79
CA MET A 113 -12.86 21.00 4.12
C MET A 113 -12.10 21.75 3.03
N ASN A 114 -12.82 22.27 2.02
CA ASN A 114 -12.25 23.00 0.89
C ASN A 114 -11.18 22.17 0.16
N ILE A 115 -11.48 20.90 -0.08
CA ILE A 115 -10.70 20.04 -0.97
C ILE A 115 -11.33 20.12 -2.37
N PRO A 116 -10.60 20.63 -3.39
CA PRO A 116 -11.13 20.75 -4.73
C PRO A 116 -11.36 19.38 -5.37
N PHE A 117 -12.42 19.29 -6.18
CA PHE A 117 -12.69 18.16 -7.05
C PHE A 117 -12.45 18.57 -8.51
N LEU A 118 -11.73 17.74 -9.25
CA LEU A 118 -11.59 17.87 -10.70
C LEU A 118 -12.71 17.12 -11.41
N ASP A 119 -13.30 17.75 -12.43
CA ASP A 119 -14.28 17.11 -13.30
C ASP A 119 -13.60 16.17 -14.31
N CYS A 120 -12.38 16.52 -14.74
CA CYS A 120 -11.57 15.72 -15.65
C CYS A 120 -10.09 15.79 -15.29
N LEU A 121 -9.35 14.73 -15.62
CA LEU A 121 -7.90 14.79 -15.62
C LEU A 121 -7.41 15.68 -16.77
N PRO A 122 -6.29 16.41 -16.58
CA PRO A 122 -5.65 17.12 -17.67
C PRO A 122 -5.45 16.23 -18.90
N THR A 123 -5.66 16.79 -20.09
CA THR A 123 -5.51 16.05 -21.35
C THR A 123 -4.07 15.59 -21.54
N GLU A 124 -3.12 16.47 -21.26
CA GLU A 124 -1.69 16.19 -21.34
C GLU A 124 -1.14 15.72 -19.99
N SER A 125 -0.45 14.59 -19.95
CA SER A 125 0.15 14.05 -18.72
C SER A 125 1.15 15.03 -18.08
N LYS A 126 1.85 15.84 -18.89
CA LYS A 126 2.76 16.89 -18.40
C LYS A 126 2.09 17.91 -17.48
N LEU A 127 0.79 18.15 -17.66
CA LEU A 127 0.05 19.05 -16.77
C LEU A 127 -0.23 18.40 -15.40
N ILE A 128 -0.31 17.07 -15.33
CA ILE A 128 -0.34 16.35 -14.05
C ILE A 128 0.99 16.57 -13.34
N ASP A 129 2.11 16.32 -14.03
CA ASP A 129 3.47 16.50 -13.49
C ASP A 129 3.76 17.93 -13.04
N PHE A 130 3.22 18.93 -13.75
CA PHE A 130 3.41 20.35 -13.41
C PHE A 130 2.58 20.78 -12.19
N ASN A 131 1.36 20.25 -12.05
CA ASN A 131 0.43 20.70 -11.03
C ASN A 131 0.48 19.90 -9.73
N PHE A 132 1.02 18.68 -9.75
CA PHE A 132 1.02 17.77 -8.62
C PHE A 132 2.41 17.21 -8.35
N ASN A 133 2.66 16.85 -7.09
CA ASN A 133 3.91 16.26 -6.65
C ASN A 133 3.82 14.74 -6.51
N ILE A 134 2.61 14.23 -6.27
CA ILE A 134 2.33 12.80 -6.10
C ILE A 134 0.88 12.52 -6.50
N ILE A 135 0.66 11.32 -7.06
CA ILE A 135 -0.66 10.76 -7.33
C ILE A 135 -0.96 9.69 -6.28
N VAL A 136 -2.14 9.71 -5.70
CA VAL A 136 -2.69 8.59 -4.93
C VAL A 136 -3.66 7.85 -5.81
N ASP A 137 -3.32 6.61 -6.13
CA ASP A 137 -4.15 5.66 -6.84
C ASP A 137 -5.07 4.95 -5.84
N ALA A 138 -6.32 5.40 -5.81
CA ALA A 138 -7.41 4.87 -4.99
C ALA A 138 -8.56 4.38 -5.90
N ILE A 139 -8.23 3.85 -7.08
CA ILE A 139 -9.23 3.51 -8.10
C ILE A 139 -9.83 2.12 -7.83
N PHE A 140 -9.00 1.08 -7.84
CA PHE A 140 -9.44 -0.30 -7.66
C PHE A 140 -8.59 -1.00 -6.60
N GLY A 141 -9.25 -1.61 -5.61
CA GLY A 141 -8.61 -2.44 -4.60
C GLY A 141 -8.77 -3.93 -4.91
N PHE A 142 -8.47 -4.80 -3.95
CA PHE A 142 -8.49 -6.26 -4.13
C PHE A 142 -9.85 -6.84 -4.58
N SER A 143 -10.97 -6.17 -4.27
CA SER A 143 -12.30 -6.68 -4.61
C SER A 143 -12.69 -6.44 -6.08
N PHE A 144 -11.85 -5.74 -6.86
CA PHE A 144 -12.10 -5.55 -8.28
C PHE A 144 -11.92 -6.87 -9.02
N SER A 145 -12.97 -7.28 -9.73
CA SER A 145 -12.97 -8.47 -10.58
C SER A 145 -13.54 -8.10 -11.94
N GLY A 146 -12.88 -8.54 -13.01
CA GLY A 146 -13.37 -8.39 -14.38
C GLY A 146 -12.56 -7.42 -15.24
N GLN A 147 -13.07 -7.15 -16.44
CA GLN A 147 -12.37 -6.30 -17.41
C GLN A 147 -12.47 -4.83 -17.03
N LEU A 148 -11.34 -4.12 -17.14
CA LEU A 148 -11.28 -2.68 -17.04
C LEU A 148 -12.18 -2.06 -18.12
N ARG A 149 -12.95 -1.03 -17.76
CA ARG A 149 -13.87 -0.34 -18.68
C ARG A 149 -13.63 1.17 -18.66
N ALA A 150 -14.04 1.86 -19.71
CA ALA A 150 -14.06 3.31 -19.75
C ALA A 150 -14.88 3.88 -18.56
N PRO A 151 -14.47 5.01 -17.96
CA PRO A 151 -13.33 5.84 -18.33
C PRO A 151 -11.99 5.37 -17.74
N PHE A 152 -11.97 4.27 -16.97
CA PHE A 152 -10.80 3.90 -16.18
C PHE A 152 -9.63 3.37 -17.01
N ILE A 153 -9.87 2.80 -18.20
CA ILE A 153 -8.80 2.47 -19.15
C ILE A 153 -7.98 3.72 -19.48
N ASP A 154 -8.63 4.77 -19.98
CA ASP A 154 -7.96 6.00 -20.39
C ASP A 154 -7.30 6.71 -19.20
N ILE A 155 -7.91 6.64 -18.02
CA ILE A 155 -7.34 7.18 -16.79
C ILE A 155 -6.05 6.46 -16.45
N LEU A 156 -6.03 5.12 -16.40
CA LEU A 156 -4.82 4.38 -16.05
C LEU A 156 -3.71 4.59 -17.09
N GLU A 157 -4.03 4.65 -18.38
CA GLU A 157 -3.07 5.00 -19.43
C GLU A 157 -2.43 6.37 -19.20
N LYS A 158 -3.23 7.39 -18.82
CA LYS A 158 -2.70 8.72 -18.47
C LYS A 158 -1.82 8.69 -17.23
N LEU A 159 -2.22 7.95 -16.19
CA LEU A 159 -1.44 7.84 -14.96
C LEU A 159 -0.10 7.12 -15.19
N LYS A 160 -0.05 6.10 -16.05
CA LYS A 160 1.21 5.43 -16.46
C LYS A 160 2.22 6.38 -17.11
N LEU A 161 1.74 7.44 -17.77
CA LEU A 161 2.58 8.44 -18.43
C LEU A 161 3.07 9.55 -17.50
N ALA A 162 2.60 9.59 -16.25
CA ALA A 162 3.06 10.56 -15.26
C ALA A 162 4.50 10.27 -14.83
N LYS A 163 5.28 11.33 -14.60
CA LYS A 163 6.68 11.23 -14.16
C LYS A 163 6.85 11.47 -12.66
N ILE A 164 5.77 11.82 -11.98
CA ILE A 164 5.72 11.98 -10.53
C ILE A 164 5.38 10.64 -9.85
N PRO A 165 5.77 10.46 -8.56
CA PRO A 165 5.47 9.25 -7.82
C PRO A 165 3.97 8.91 -7.78
N ILE A 166 3.65 7.63 -7.83
CA ILE A 166 2.31 7.08 -7.61
C ILE A 166 2.31 6.27 -6.31
N ALA A 167 1.32 6.50 -5.47
CA ALA A 167 1.02 5.73 -4.28
C ALA A 167 -0.30 4.98 -4.43
N SER A 168 -0.23 3.65 -4.57
CA SER A 168 -1.42 2.81 -4.69
C SER A 168 -1.92 2.36 -3.33
N ILE A 169 -3.22 2.56 -3.11
CA ILE A 169 -3.94 2.02 -1.95
C ILE A 169 -4.35 0.59 -2.26
N ASP A 170 -3.95 -0.30 -1.36
CA ASP A 170 -4.24 -1.73 -1.31
C ASP A 170 -3.61 -2.58 -2.43
N VAL A 171 -3.98 -2.31 -3.68
CA VAL A 171 -3.50 -2.99 -4.88
C VAL A 171 -3.30 -1.93 -5.96
N PRO A 172 -2.21 -1.95 -6.76
CA PRO A 172 -2.08 -1.02 -7.87
C PRO A 172 -3.22 -1.24 -8.88
N SER A 173 -3.97 -0.19 -9.18
CA SER A 173 -5.16 -0.32 -10.01
C SER A 173 -4.85 -0.90 -11.38
N GLY A 174 -5.63 -1.92 -11.78
CA GLY A 174 -5.42 -2.66 -13.03
C GLY A 174 -4.41 -3.82 -12.93
N TRP A 175 -3.88 -4.10 -11.74
CA TRP A 175 -3.15 -5.34 -11.49
C TRP A 175 -4.09 -6.51 -11.21
N ASP A 176 -3.70 -7.70 -11.63
CA ASP A 176 -4.28 -8.93 -11.08
C ASP A 176 -3.89 -9.04 -9.60
N VAL A 177 -4.85 -9.37 -8.73
CA VAL A 177 -4.69 -9.36 -7.27
C VAL A 177 -3.66 -10.40 -6.79
N GLU A 178 -3.39 -11.43 -7.60
CA GLU A 178 -2.40 -12.46 -7.28
C GLU A 178 -1.13 -12.36 -8.11
N HIS A 179 -1.27 -12.14 -9.42
CA HIS A 179 -0.18 -12.24 -10.39
C HIS A 179 0.45 -10.88 -10.75
N GLY A 180 -0.12 -9.77 -10.27
CA GLY A 180 0.31 -8.42 -10.62
C GLY A 180 0.04 -8.07 -12.08
N ASN A 181 0.70 -7.03 -12.58
CA ASN A 181 0.67 -6.67 -14.01
C ASN A 181 1.95 -5.91 -14.39
N PRO A 182 2.89 -6.53 -15.14
CA PRO A 182 4.16 -5.90 -15.49
C PRO A 182 4.00 -4.67 -16.39
N ASP A 183 2.94 -4.59 -17.18
CA ASP A 183 2.64 -3.47 -18.10
C ASP A 183 1.66 -2.45 -17.49
N GLY A 184 1.25 -2.70 -16.24
CA GLY A 184 0.35 -1.84 -15.48
C GLY A 184 1.06 -0.64 -14.84
N LEU A 185 0.36 0.02 -13.92
CA LEU A 185 0.95 1.05 -13.08
C LEU A 185 2.20 0.51 -12.36
N GLN A 186 3.24 1.33 -12.26
CA GLN A 186 4.46 1.02 -11.52
C GLN A 186 4.58 1.99 -10.34
N PRO A 187 3.82 1.78 -9.25
CA PRO A 187 3.80 2.73 -8.16
C PRO A 187 5.14 2.75 -7.41
N GLU A 188 5.51 3.92 -6.93
CA GLU A 188 6.65 4.08 -6.02
C GLU A 188 6.27 3.67 -4.59
N PHE A 189 4.98 3.77 -4.24
CA PHE A 189 4.42 3.39 -2.94
C PHE A 189 3.29 2.39 -3.11
N LEU A 190 3.29 1.36 -2.28
CA LEU A 190 2.15 0.48 -2.09
C LEU A 190 1.76 0.52 -0.62
N ILE A 191 0.49 0.75 -0.33
CA ILE A 191 -0.05 0.71 1.03
C ILE A 191 -1.04 -0.46 1.09
N SER A 192 -0.54 -1.63 1.45
CA SER A 192 -1.38 -2.81 1.67
C SER A 192 -2.28 -2.59 2.88
N LEU A 193 -3.58 -2.84 2.75
CA LEU A 193 -4.53 -2.75 3.86
C LEU A 193 -4.83 -4.14 4.43
N THR A 194 -4.97 -4.24 5.76
CA THR A 194 -5.26 -5.48 6.52
C THR A 194 -4.09 -6.47 6.50
N ALA A 195 -3.74 -6.98 5.32
CA ALA A 195 -2.53 -7.73 5.00
C ALA A 195 -2.21 -7.58 3.50
N PRO A 196 -0.95 -7.74 3.06
CA PRO A 196 -0.62 -7.65 1.64
C PRO A 196 -1.32 -8.70 0.79
N LYS A 197 -1.75 -8.31 -0.41
CA LYS A 197 -2.23 -9.25 -1.43
C LYS A 197 -1.06 -9.85 -2.19
N LYS A 198 -1.22 -11.06 -2.76
CA LYS A 198 -0.17 -11.77 -3.50
C LYS A 198 0.49 -10.95 -4.60
N CYS A 199 -0.25 -10.07 -5.29
CA CYS A 199 0.30 -9.15 -6.28
C CYS A 199 1.43 -8.26 -5.73
N ALA A 200 1.43 -7.96 -4.42
CA ALA A 200 2.46 -7.15 -3.77
C ALA A 200 3.86 -7.83 -3.80
N ARG A 201 3.95 -9.13 -4.12
CA ARG A 201 5.24 -9.80 -4.40
C ARG A 201 5.90 -9.29 -5.69
N HIS A 202 5.11 -8.74 -6.60
CA HIS A 202 5.57 -8.15 -7.86
C HIS A 202 5.89 -6.66 -7.73
N PHE A 203 5.66 -6.06 -6.55
CA PHE A 203 5.95 -4.66 -6.29
C PHE A 203 7.46 -4.39 -6.28
N LYS A 204 7.90 -3.42 -7.07
CA LYS A 204 9.31 -3.01 -7.21
C LYS A 204 9.55 -1.55 -6.78
N GLY A 205 8.54 -0.89 -6.22
CA GLY A 205 8.64 0.49 -5.75
C GLY A 205 9.49 0.61 -4.49
N LYS A 206 9.65 1.85 -4.02
CA LYS A 206 10.55 2.18 -2.90
C LYS A 206 9.95 1.89 -1.54
N PHE A 207 8.63 2.08 -1.39
CA PHE A 207 7.98 2.05 -0.09
C PHE A 207 6.78 1.11 -0.11
N HIS A 208 6.86 0.02 0.64
CA HIS A 208 5.71 -0.85 0.89
C HIS A 208 5.27 -0.68 2.33
N TYR A 209 4.13 -0.06 2.56
CA TYR A 209 3.52 0.06 3.88
C TYR A 209 2.43 -0.98 4.07
N LEU A 210 2.30 -1.47 5.29
CA LEU A 210 1.12 -2.15 5.78
C LEU A 210 0.32 -1.18 6.65
N GLY A 211 -0.94 -0.98 6.34
CA GLY A 211 -1.90 -0.19 7.13
C GLY A 211 -3.13 -1.01 7.51
N GLY A 212 -4.09 -0.38 8.18
CA GLY A 212 -5.28 -1.07 8.67
C GLY A 212 -5.00 -1.84 9.97
N ARG A 213 -4.49 -1.12 10.98
CA ARG A 213 -4.24 -1.64 12.33
C ARG A 213 -5.56 -1.85 13.10
N PHE A 214 -6.36 -2.81 12.64
CA PHE A 214 -7.64 -3.18 13.25
C PHE A 214 -7.90 -4.68 13.25
N VAL A 215 -6.96 -5.49 12.74
CA VAL A 215 -7.11 -6.94 12.67
C VAL A 215 -7.07 -7.55 14.07
N PRO A 216 -8.14 -8.20 14.54
CA PRO A 216 -8.15 -8.90 15.82
C PRO A 216 -7.16 -10.06 15.82
N GLU A 217 -6.51 -10.32 16.96
CA GLU A 217 -5.50 -11.38 17.11
C GLU A 217 -6.05 -12.76 16.69
N THR A 218 -7.27 -13.09 17.13
CA THR A 218 -7.97 -14.32 16.77
C THR A 218 -8.17 -14.49 15.26
N LEU A 219 -8.42 -13.38 14.54
CA LEU A 219 -8.56 -13.39 13.09
C LEU A 219 -7.21 -13.55 12.40
N ALA A 220 -6.18 -12.86 12.91
CA ALA A 220 -4.82 -12.97 12.41
C ALA A 220 -4.25 -14.40 12.57
N GLU A 221 -4.55 -15.05 13.69
CA GLU A 221 -4.21 -16.45 13.96
C GLU A 221 -4.95 -17.40 13.02
N LYS A 222 -6.29 -17.24 12.90
CA LYS A 222 -7.14 -18.06 12.03
C LYS A 222 -6.66 -18.09 10.58
N TYR A 223 -6.21 -16.95 10.05
CA TYR A 223 -5.73 -16.84 8.68
C TYR A 223 -4.22 -16.99 8.54
N GLU A 224 -3.50 -17.25 9.64
CA GLU A 224 -2.03 -17.34 9.70
C GLU A 224 -1.34 -16.13 9.07
N LEU A 225 -1.83 -14.92 9.38
CA LEU A 225 -1.39 -13.69 8.71
C LEU A 225 0.07 -13.34 9.00
N ASN A 226 0.57 -13.71 10.20
CA ASN A 226 1.91 -13.40 10.68
C ASN A 226 2.22 -11.89 10.53
N LEU A 227 1.28 -11.03 10.95
CA LEU A 227 1.42 -9.58 10.83
C LEU A 227 2.59 -9.07 11.68
N PRO A 228 3.37 -8.09 11.19
CA PRO A 228 4.39 -7.45 12.01
C PRO A 228 3.75 -6.64 13.12
N GLU A 229 4.47 -6.47 14.23
CA GLU A 229 4.05 -5.57 15.29
C GLU A 229 4.13 -4.11 14.81
N TYR A 230 3.05 -3.38 15.04
CA TYR A 230 3.01 -1.94 14.80
C TYR A 230 3.77 -1.20 15.89
N HIS A 231 4.56 -0.20 15.50
CA HIS A 231 5.37 0.57 16.44
C HIS A 231 4.51 1.58 17.21
N GLY A 232 4.56 1.57 18.55
CA GLY A 232 3.83 2.52 19.38
C GLY A 232 2.34 2.59 19.02
N THR A 233 1.85 3.79 18.71
CA THR A 233 0.48 4.05 18.25
C THR A 233 0.37 4.27 16.74
N ASP A 234 1.41 3.92 15.98
CA ASP A 234 1.41 4.14 14.53
C ASP A 234 0.32 3.26 13.86
N PRO A 235 -0.44 3.79 12.90
CA PRO A 235 -1.46 3.04 12.16
C PRO A 235 -0.88 2.25 10.98
N PHE A 236 0.45 2.29 10.79
CA PHE A 236 1.15 1.64 9.68
C PHE A 236 2.45 0.97 10.13
N VAL A 237 2.99 0.10 9.28
CA VAL A 237 4.36 -0.45 9.35
C VAL A 237 5.01 -0.30 7.98
N LEU A 238 6.24 0.22 7.93
CA LEU A 238 7.06 0.16 6.70
C LEU A 238 7.66 -1.24 6.57
N LEU A 239 7.25 -1.95 5.52
CA LEU A 239 7.74 -3.28 5.18
C LEU A 239 9.05 -3.17 4.38
N LYS A 240 10.08 -3.92 4.79
CA LYS A 240 11.32 -4.04 4.02
C LYS A 240 11.34 -5.37 3.28
N HIS A 241 11.28 -5.31 1.96
CA HIS A 241 11.52 -6.47 1.11
C HIS A 241 13.00 -6.83 1.17
N ASP A 242 13.30 -8.09 1.48
CA ASP A 242 14.67 -8.59 1.42
C ASP A 242 15.08 -8.61 -0.05
N THR A 243 15.91 -7.66 -0.48
CA THR A 243 16.41 -7.60 -1.85
C THR A 243 17.43 -8.71 -2.17
N ASN A 244 17.65 -9.66 -1.25
CA ASN A 244 18.57 -10.78 -1.44
C ASN A 244 18.22 -11.98 -0.52
N GLU A 245 17.43 -12.92 -1.02
CA GLU A 245 17.33 -14.26 -0.39
C GLU A 245 18.72 -14.89 -0.18
N LYS A 246 19.68 -14.62 -1.08
CA LYS A 246 21.08 -15.06 -0.94
C LYS A 246 21.78 -14.47 0.31
N VAL A 247 21.50 -13.24 0.71
CA VAL A 247 22.15 -12.59 1.88
C VAL A 247 21.54 -13.06 3.19
N CYS A 248 20.26 -13.39 3.23
CA CYS A 248 19.62 -13.96 4.41
C CYS A 248 20.09 -15.39 4.70
N LEU A 249 20.25 -16.22 3.65
CA LEU A 249 20.94 -17.52 3.79
C LEU A 249 22.38 -17.32 4.25
N PHE A 250 23.11 -16.34 3.72
CA PHE A 250 24.48 -16.04 4.13
C PHE A 250 24.58 -15.60 5.60
N ARG A 251 23.61 -14.81 6.11
CA ARG A 251 23.55 -14.39 7.53
C ARG A 251 23.16 -15.52 8.47
N SER A 252 22.21 -16.38 8.08
CA SER A 252 21.89 -17.60 8.86
C SER A 252 23.06 -18.58 8.88
N LEU A 253 23.78 -18.75 7.76
CA LEU A 253 25.01 -19.56 7.68
C LEU A 253 26.17 -18.93 8.47
N LEU A 254 26.30 -17.60 8.51
CA LEU A 254 27.30 -16.90 9.34
C LEU A 254 27.00 -17.05 10.85
N ASN A 255 25.74 -17.00 11.26
CA ASN A 255 25.36 -17.25 12.65
C ASN A 255 25.57 -18.73 13.04
N LEU A 256 25.35 -19.67 12.12
CA LEU A 256 25.70 -21.09 12.32
C LEU A 256 27.23 -21.27 12.42
N THR A 257 28.02 -20.58 11.61
CA THR A 257 29.49 -20.71 11.65
C THR A 257 30.14 -20.05 12.87
N ALA A 258 29.52 -19.03 13.47
CA ALA A 258 29.95 -18.47 14.76
C ALA A 258 29.88 -19.51 15.90
N ILE A 259 28.92 -20.44 15.84
CA ILE A 259 28.74 -21.53 16.82
C ILE A 259 29.85 -22.59 16.67
N PHE A 260 30.49 -22.73 15.50
CA PHE A 260 31.50 -23.76 15.20
C PHE A 260 32.95 -23.24 15.16
N SER A 261 33.21 -21.97 15.50
CA SER A 261 34.51 -21.32 15.28
C SER A 261 35.67 -21.81 16.17
N ASN A 262 35.51 -22.86 16.98
CA ASN A 262 36.57 -23.33 17.87
C ASN A 262 37.36 -24.57 17.40
N LYS A 263 37.36 -24.92 16.10
CA LYS A 263 38.30 -25.93 15.57
C LYS A 263 38.81 -25.62 14.16
N ASN A 264 40.13 -25.42 14.08
CA ASN A 264 40.92 -25.43 12.84
C ASN A 264 40.56 -26.64 11.97
N SER A 265 39.84 -26.43 10.86
CA SER A 265 39.64 -27.49 9.89
C SER A 265 39.57 -26.93 8.48
N ILE A 266 40.36 -27.56 7.61
CA ILE A 266 40.42 -27.41 6.14
C ILE A 266 39.02 -27.40 5.49
N PHE A 267 38.02 -27.97 6.15
CA PHE A 267 36.61 -27.93 5.75
C PHE A 267 36.06 -26.50 5.55
N PHE A 268 36.52 -25.53 6.35
CA PHE A 268 36.10 -24.12 6.27
C PHE A 268 36.54 -23.43 4.97
N LYS A 269 37.72 -23.79 4.45
CA LYS A 269 38.23 -23.24 3.18
C LYS A 269 37.50 -23.80 1.97
N ILE A 270 37.07 -25.05 2.02
CA ILE A 270 36.37 -25.71 0.90
C ILE A 270 34.95 -25.15 0.75
N ILE A 271 34.22 -24.93 1.86
CA ILE A 271 32.88 -24.32 1.82
C ILE A 271 32.93 -22.88 1.30
N PHE A 272 33.94 -22.10 1.70
CA PHE A 272 34.08 -20.71 1.25
C PHE A 272 34.42 -20.61 -0.25
N ILE A 273 35.19 -21.55 -0.80
CA ILE A 273 35.54 -21.58 -2.23
C ILE A 273 34.36 -22.06 -3.09
N CYS A 274 33.55 -23.02 -2.64
CA CYS A 274 32.36 -23.46 -3.37
C CYS A 274 31.26 -22.37 -3.45
N LEU A 275 31.19 -21.47 -2.47
CA LEU A 275 30.18 -20.40 -2.41
C LEU A 275 30.51 -19.14 -3.24
N ILE A 276 31.76 -18.94 -3.64
CA ILE A 276 32.20 -17.77 -4.43
C ILE A 276 32.05 -18.00 -5.95
N ILE A 277 31.89 -19.25 -6.38
CA ILE A 277 31.98 -19.65 -7.80
C ILE A 277 30.59 -19.86 -8.48
N ASN A 278 29.45 -19.65 -7.81
CA ASN A 278 28.10 -19.73 -8.43
C ASN A 278 27.10 -18.63 -8.01
#